data_AF-A0A2M7C9K5-F1
#
_entry.id   AF-A0A2M7C9K5-F1
#
_cell.length_a   1.000
_cell.length_b   1.000
_cell.length_c   1.000
_cell.angle_alpha   90.00
_cell.angle_beta   90.00
_cell.angle_gamma   90.00
#
_symmetry.space_group_name_H-M   'P 1'
#
loop_
_entity.id
_entity.type
_entity.pdbx_description
1 polymer ?
#
loop_
_entity_poly.entity_id
_entity_poly.type
_entity_poly.pdbx_seq_one_letter_code
_entity_poly.pdbx_strand_id
1 'polypeptide(L)'
;MNEVMVGILGLAVVLGLFLTGIELGFAMALVGFLGFSYIVSVEAALNLLAKDIFDVFANYGFTVIPLFVLMGQIAFNAGIAKRLY
;
A
#
# COMPACT_ATOMS: atom_id res chain seq x y z
N MET A 1 13.86 22.55 -13.32
CA MET A 1 12.43 22.86 -13.60
C MET A 1 11.81 23.36 -12.31
N ASN A 2 10.83 24.27 -12.34
CA ASN A 2 10.09 24.65 -11.13
C ASN A 2 9.33 23.41 -10.60
N GLU A 3 9.40 23.13 -9.31
CA GLU A 3 8.80 21.95 -8.67
C GLU A 3 7.30 21.85 -8.98
N VAL A 4 6.63 23.00 -9.04
CA VAL A 4 5.21 23.10 -9.41
C VAL A 4 4.94 22.58 -10.82
N MET A 5 5.84 22.85 -11.77
CA MET A 5 5.69 22.40 -13.16
C MET A 5 5.89 20.88 -13.29
N VAL A 6 6.81 20.31 -12.51
CA VAL A 6 7.00 18.85 -12.41
C VAL A 6 5.76 18.20 -11.82
N GLY A 7 5.16 18.80 -10.79
CA GLY A 7 3.91 18.33 -10.20
C GLY A 7 2.73 18.35 -11.18
N ILE A 8 2.56 19.45 -11.94
CA ILE A 8 1.50 19.57 -12.96
C ILE A 8 1.68 18.53 -14.07
N LEU A 9 2.91 18.30 -14.54
CA LEU A 9 3.21 17.27 -15.53
C LEU A 9 2.94 15.86 -14.99
N GLY A 10 3.35 15.57 -13.76
CA GLY A 10 3.08 14.28 -13.10
C GLY A 10 1.59 14.00 -12.99
N LEU A 11 0.79 15.01 -12.62
CA LEU A 11 -0.66 14.89 -12.54
C LEU A 11 -1.28 14.62 -13.92
N ALA A 12 -0.86 15.34 -14.96
CA ALA A 12 -1.32 15.11 -16.33
C ALA A 12 -0.97 13.70 -16.84
N VAL A 13 0.22 13.19 -16.52
CA VAL A 13 0.65 11.83 -16.89
C VAL A 13 -0.17 10.76 -16.17
N VAL A 14 -0.42 10.91 -14.86
CA VAL A 14 -1.28 9.98 -14.10
C VAL A 14 -2.68 9.93 -14.70
N LEU A 15 -3.28 11.10 -14.99
CA LEU A 15 -4.61 11.18 -15.62
C LEU A 15 -4.62 10.53 -17.01
N GLY A 16 -3.56 10.72 -17.80
CA GLY A 16 -3.40 10.05 -19.09
C GLY A 16 -3.29 8.53 -18.96
N LEU A 17 -2.58 8.03 -17.94
CA LEU A 17 -2.47 6.59 -17.67
C LEU A 17 -3.81 5.97 -17.28
N PHE A 18 -4.72 6.70 -16.62
CA PHE A 18 -6.03 6.14 -16.28
C PHE A 18 -6.86 5.80 -17.52
N LEU A 19 -6.63 6.48 -18.64
CA LEU A 19 -7.30 6.19 -19.90
C LEU A 19 -6.86 4.86 -20.53
N THR A 20 -5.71 4.31 -20.13
CA THR A 20 -5.20 3.02 -20.66
C THR A 20 -5.81 1.82 -19.95
N GLY A 21 -6.58 2.03 -18.88
CA GLY A 21 -7.20 0.96 -18.10
C GLY A 21 -6.24 0.23 -17.15
N ILE A 22 -5.02 0.76 -16.93
CA ILE A 22 -4.13 0.26 -15.88
C ILE A 22 -4.75 0.53 -14.51
N GLU A 23 -4.55 -0.38 -13.56
CA GLU A 23 -5.00 -0.16 -12.19
C GLU A 23 -4.35 1.08 -11.57
N LEU A 24 -5.17 1.88 -10.88
CA LEU A 24 -4.82 3.15 -10.26
C LEU A 24 -3.54 3.06 -9.41
N GLY A 25 -3.39 1.98 -8.63
CA GLY A 25 -2.23 1.76 -7.77
C GLY A 25 -0.90 1.69 -8.54
N PHE A 26 -0.86 0.99 -9.67
CA PHE A 26 0.37 0.88 -10.47
C PHE A 26 0.73 2.19 -11.16
N ALA A 27 -0.27 2.94 -11.64
CA ALA A 27 -0.05 4.26 -12.21
C ALA A 27 0.49 5.25 -11.17
N MET A 28 -0.08 5.24 -9.95
CA MET A 28 0.40 6.10 -8.86
C MET A 28 1.81 5.71 -8.40
N ALA A 29 2.10 4.42 -8.28
CA ALA A 29 3.44 3.95 -7.89
C ALA A 29 4.51 4.36 -8.92
N LEU A 30 4.25 4.16 -10.21
CA LEU A 30 5.20 4.50 -11.27
C LEU A 30 5.45 6.00 -11.38
N VAL A 31 4.38 6.80 -11.48
CA VAL A 31 4.54 8.25 -11.66
C VAL A 31 5.04 8.91 -10.38
N GLY A 32 4.58 8.45 -9.20
CA GLY A 32 5.08 8.91 -7.91
C GLY A 32 6.57 8.62 -7.74
N PHE A 33 7.01 7.40 -8.07
CA PHE A 33 8.43 7.03 -8.01
C PHE A 33 9.29 7.86 -8.97
N LEU A 34 8.89 7.98 -10.24
CA LEU A 34 9.64 8.75 -11.25
C LEU A 34 9.68 10.24 -10.91
N GLY A 35 8.57 10.81 -10.46
CA GLY A 35 8.49 12.22 -10.06
C GLY A 35 9.33 12.53 -8.83
N PHE A 36 9.25 11.68 -7.80
CA PHE A 36 10.02 11.86 -6.58
C PHE A 36 11.52 11.63 -6.80
N SER A 37 11.87 10.66 -7.64
CA SER A 37 13.25 10.40 -8.06
C SER A 37 13.86 11.57 -8.84
N TYR A 38 13.05 12.31 -9.60
CA TYR A 38 13.49 13.47 -10.36
C TYR A 38 13.69 14.72 -9.49
N ILE A 39 12.86 14.89 -8.45
CA ILE A 39 12.92 16.07 -7.57
C ILE A 39 13.99 15.92 -6.48
N VAL A 40 14.07 14.74 -5.84
CA VAL A 40 14.93 14.52 -4.67
C VAL A 40 16.15 13.68 -5.04
N SER A 41 15.98 12.37 -5.17
CA SER A 41 16.99 11.41 -5.61
C SER A 41 16.37 10.03 -5.80
N VAL A 42 17.03 9.18 -6.58
CA VAL A 42 16.62 7.77 -6.76
C VAL A 42 16.62 7.01 -5.44
N GLU A 43 17.63 7.26 -4.59
CA GLU A 43 17.78 6.60 -3.30
C GLU A 43 16.67 7.01 -2.31
N ALA A 44 16.26 8.27 -2.32
CA ALA A 44 15.12 8.73 -1.52
C ALA A 44 13.81 8.11 -2.01
N ALA A 45 13.62 8.00 -3.32
CA ALA A 45 12.44 7.37 -3.92
C ALA A 45 12.32 5.87 -3.59
N LEU A 46 13.45 5.14 -3.60
CA LEU A 46 13.49 3.73 -3.20
C LEU A 46 13.19 3.54 -1.71
N ASN A 47 13.75 4.40 -0.84
CA ASN A 47 13.43 4.37 0.59
C ASN A 47 11.96 4.67 0.86
N LEU A 48 11.36 5.61 0.11
CA LEU A 48 9.93 5.92 0.20
C LEU A 48 9.08 4.70 -0.19
N LEU A 49 9.38 4.05 -1.33
CA LEU A 49 8.69 2.82 -1.73
C LEU A 49 8.81 1.70 -0.68
N ALA A 50 10.01 1.48 -0.14
CA ALA A 50 10.23 0.48 0.90
C ALA A 50 9.39 0.76 2.15
N LYS A 51 9.31 2.04 2.54
CA LYS A 51 8.48 2.48 3.66
C LYS A 51 6.99 2.27 3.38
N ASP A 52 6.50 2.67 2.22
CA ASP A 52 5.09 2.51 1.85
C ASP A 52 4.66 1.04 1.90
N ILE A 53 5.51 0.13 1.38
CA ILE A 53 5.25 -1.31 1.46
C ILE A 53 5.21 -1.77 2.93
N PHE A 54 6.17 -1.34 3.74
CA PHE A 54 6.22 -1.70 5.16
C PHE A 54 4.97 -1.21 5.90
N ASP A 55 4.54 0.04 5.66
CA ASP A 55 3.38 0.64 6.30
C ASP A 55 2.07 -0.10 5.94
N VAL A 56 1.97 -0.62 4.71
CA VAL A 56 0.85 -1.49 4.30
C VAL A 56 0.85 -2.79 5.10
N PHE A 57 1.98 -3.48 5.23
CA PHE A 57 2.05 -4.72 6.00
C PHE A 57 1.90 -4.52 7.52
N ALA A 58 2.39 -3.39 8.03
CA ALA A 58 2.25 -2.98 9.43
C ALA A 58 0.84 -2.43 9.75
N ASN A 59 -0.09 -2.49 8.80
CA ASN A 59 -1.46 -2.04 9.03
C ASN A 59 -2.12 -2.90 10.12
N TYR A 60 -2.65 -2.21 11.13
CA TYR A 60 -3.37 -2.82 12.25
C TYR A 60 -4.51 -3.75 11.81
N GLY A 61 -5.16 -3.46 10.67
CA GLY A 61 -6.22 -4.32 10.12
C GLY A 61 -5.75 -5.75 9.82
N PHE A 62 -4.50 -5.94 9.41
CA PHE A 62 -3.96 -7.29 9.16
C PHE A 62 -3.73 -8.10 10.43
N THR A 63 -3.64 -7.46 11.60
CA THR A 63 -3.53 -8.16 12.90
C THR A 63 -4.82 -8.88 13.28
N VAL A 64 -5.96 -8.45 12.73
CA VAL A 64 -7.27 -9.07 13.02
C VAL A 64 -7.31 -10.50 12.49
N ILE A 65 -6.65 -10.80 11.36
CA ILE A 65 -6.69 -12.13 10.74
C ILE A 65 -6.03 -13.19 11.65
N PRO A 66 -4.77 -13.03 12.10
CA PRO A 66 -4.16 -13.98 13.05
C PRO A 66 -4.90 -14.07 14.38
N LEU A 67 -5.37 -12.95 14.93
CA LEU A 67 -6.07 -12.94 16.23
C LEU A 67 -7.42 -13.67 16.14
N PHE A 68 -8.14 -13.53 15.03
CA PHE A 68 -9.38 -14.28 14.79
C PHE A 68 -9.11 -15.79 14.70
N VAL A 69 -8.07 -16.19 13.98
CA VAL A 69 -7.65 -17.61 13.91
C VAL A 69 -7.28 -18.13 15.30
N LEU A 70 -6.50 -17.36 16.07
CA LEU A 70 -6.12 -17.72 17.44
C LEU A 70 -7.33 -17.88 18.36
N MET A 71 -8.27 -16.93 18.32
CA MET A 71 -9.53 -17.01 19.05
C MET A 71 -10.30 -18.29 18.69
N GLY A 72 -10.41 -18.61 17.39
CA GLY A 72 -11.06 -19.84 16.92
C GLY A 72 -10.40 -21.10 17.48
N GLN A 73 -9.06 -21.16 17.48
CA GLN A 73 -8.32 -22.30 18.04
C GLN A 73 -8.48 -22.42 19.56
N ILE A 74 -8.49 -21.30 20.28
CA ILE A 74 -8.73 -21.28 21.73
C ILE A 74 -10.16 -21.77 22.03
N ALA A 75 -11.17 -21.28 21.32
CA ALA A 75 -12.57 -21.67 21.51
C ALA A 75 -12.81 -23.17 21.22
N PHE A 76 -12.12 -23.72 20.22
CA PHE A 76 -12.16 -25.15 19.90
C PHE A 76 -11.51 -26.01 20.99
N ASN A 77 -10.30 -25.65 21.44
CA ASN A 77 -9.58 -26.40 22.48
C ASN A 77 -10.19 -26.24 23.88
N ALA A 78 -10.80 -25.10 24.19
CA ALA A 78 -11.51 -24.88 25.45
C ALA A 78 -12.85 -25.63 25.55
N GLY A 79 -13.24 -26.38 24.50
CA GLY A 79 -14.48 -27.16 24.49
C GLY A 79 -15.76 -26.31 24.43
N ILE A 80 -15.64 -25.01 24.17
CA ILE A 80 -16.79 -24.11 23.98
C ILE A 80 -17.58 -24.55 22.73
N ALA A 81 -16.89 -24.91 21.66
CA ALA A 81 -17.50 -25.47 20.44
C ALA A 81 -18.26 -26.78 20.71
N LYS A 82 -17.86 -27.54 21.73
CA LYS A 82 -18.44 -28.86 22.09
C LYS A 82 -19.57 -28.76 23.12
N ARG A 83 -19.69 -27.63 23.82
CA ARG A 83 -20.77 -27.34 24.79
C ARG A 83 -21.95 -26.59 24.18
N LEU A 84 -21.80 -26.14 22.93
CA LEU A 84 -22.85 -25.43 22.17
C LEU A 84 -23.76 -26.38 21.36
N TYR A 85 -23.37 -27.65 21.26
CA TYR A 85 -24.17 -28.79 20.79
C TYR A 85 -24.45 -29.73 21.97
#